data_AF-A0A971Y651-F1
#
_entry.id   AF-A0A971Y651-F1
#
_cell.length_a   1.000
_cell.length_b   1.000
_cell.length_c   1.000
_cell.angle_alpha   90.00
_cell.angle_beta   90.00
_cell.angle_gamma   90.00
#
_symmetry.space_group_name_H-M   'P 1'
#
loop_
_entity.id
_entity.type
_entity.pdbx_description
1 polymer ?
#
loop_
_entity_poly.entity_id
_entity_poly.type
_entity_poly.pdbx_seq_one_letter_code
_entity_poly.pdbx_strand_id
1 'polypeptide(L)'
;MFKIRPGVPEDISTFLAFTKGLAEFENMSDQMVATPQRLHHWLFERKTAYLLMGEVDGKAVATAIYFYNFSTFQGLGGIYLEDLYVLPEYRSMGYGTAMLKHIAKIAIDEGCGRMDWVCLDWNDKAIAIYEALGAVSHPQWLLFRMDGKTLENFAVQD
;
A
#
# COMPACT_ATOMS: atom_id res chain seq x y z
N MET A 1 -2.22 15.91 17.28
CA MET A 1 -2.99 14.64 17.35
C MET A 1 -2.92 13.95 15.99
N PHE A 2 -2.68 12.64 15.92
CA PHE A 2 -2.65 11.91 14.64
C PHE A 2 -4.07 11.63 14.14
N LYS A 3 -4.34 11.96 12.87
CA LYS A 3 -5.63 11.73 12.20
C LYS A 3 -5.40 11.02 10.88
N ILE A 4 -6.32 10.13 10.52
CA ILE A 4 -6.30 9.43 9.24
C ILE A 4 -7.53 9.87 8.46
N ARG A 5 -7.35 10.21 7.18
CA ARG A 5 -8.44 10.58 6.27
C ARG A 5 -8.25 9.97 4.89
N PRO A 6 -9.33 9.82 4.10
CA PRO A 6 -9.19 9.56 2.67
C PRO A 6 -8.34 10.63 1.99
N GLY A 7 -7.51 10.19 1.05
CA GLY A 7 -6.80 11.06 0.13
C GLY A 7 -7.77 11.70 -0.87
N VAL A 8 -7.45 12.91 -1.30
CA VAL A 8 -8.15 13.68 -2.33
C VAL A 8 -7.19 13.99 -3.50
N PRO A 9 -7.69 14.42 -4.68
CA PRO A 9 -6.82 14.73 -5.83
C PRO A 9 -5.67 15.68 -5.51
N GLU A 10 -5.86 16.62 -4.59
CA GLU A 10 -4.86 17.58 -4.15
C GLU A 10 -3.69 16.93 -3.40
N ASP A 11 -3.87 15.73 -2.86
CA ASP A 11 -2.81 14.99 -2.15
C ASP A 11 -1.83 14.29 -3.10
N ILE A 12 -2.10 14.20 -4.41
CA ILE A 12 -1.29 13.44 -5.37
C ILE A 12 0.19 13.84 -5.31
N SER A 13 0.48 15.14 -5.24
CA SER A 13 1.87 15.63 -5.18
C SER A 13 2.58 15.18 -3.90
N THR A 14 1.89 15.22 -2.77
CA THR A 14 2.42 14.76 -1.48
C THR A 14 2.58 13.24 -1.45
N PHE A 15 1.59 12.51 -1.95
CA PHE A 15 1.65 11.06 -2.07
C PHE A 15 2.83 10.64 -2.95
N LEU A 16 3.02 11.26 -4.11
CA LEU A 16 4.15 10.98 -4.99
C LEU A 16 5.50 11.24 -4.29
N ALA A 17 5.61 12.30 -3.49
CA ALA A 17 6.80 12.55 -2.70
C ALA A 17 7.06 11.45 -1.64
N PHE A 18 6.00 10.94 -1.01
CA PHE A 18 6.11 9.83 -0.06
C PHE A 18 6.45 8.51 -0.74
N THR A 19 5.84 8.18 -1.87
CA THR A 19 6.19 7.01 -2.69
C THR A 19 7.65 7.09 -3.14
N LYS A 20 8.15 8.28 -3.48
CA LYS A 20 9.57 8.45 -3.80
C LYS A 20 10.46 8.14 -2.59
N GLY A 21 10.10 8.64 -1.41
CA GLY A 21 10.82 8.34 -0.17
C GLY A 21 10.76 6.85 0.23
N LEU A 22 9.69 6.13 -0.14
CA LEU A 22 9.60 4.68 0.01
C LEU A 22 10.53 3.98 -0.99
N ALA A 23 10.45 4.31 -2.27
CA ALA A 23 11.30 3.73 -3.31
C ALA A 23 12.80 3.95 -3.04
N GLU A 24 13.19 5.12 -2.51
CA GLU A 24 14.56 5.38 -2.07
C GLU A 24 14.98 4.48 -0.90
N PHE A 25 14.09 4.26 0.08
CA PHE A 25 14.35 3.32 1.17
C PHE A 25 14.46 1.88 0.69
N GLU A 26 13.69 1.51 -0.34
CA GLU A 26 13.64 0.16 -0.89
C GLU A 26 14.68 -0.11 -1.98
N ASN A 27 15.49 0.89 -2.35
CA ASN A 27 16.44 0.85 -3.47
C ASN A 27 15.77 0.56 -4.83
N MET A 28 14.57 1.10 -5.04
CA MET A 28 13.74 0.90 -6.24
C MET A 28 13.37 2.22 -6.96
N SER A 29 14.11 3.31 -6.70
CA SER A 29 13.83 4.62 -7.28
C SER A 29 13.84 4.65 -8.82
N ASP A 30 14.59 3.76 -9.46
CA ASP A 30 14.66 3.59 -10.90
C ASP A 30 13.36 3.06 -11.52
N GLN A 31 12.54 2.38 -10.73
CA GLN A 31 11.23 1.86 -11.15
C GLN A 31 10.13 2.93 -11.09
N MET A 32 10.42 4.11 -10.54
CA MET A 32 9.44 5.17 -10.30
C MET A 32 9.10 5.93 -11.59
N VAL A 33 8.19 5.36 -12.39
CA VAL A 33 7.67 5.97 -13.64
C VAL A 33 6.24 6.53 -13.50
N ALA A 34 5.73 6.61 -12.26
CA ALA A 34 4.42 7.16 -11.96
C ALA A 34 4.39 8.66 -12.25
N THR A 35 3.26 9.14 -12.79
CA THR A 35 3.02 10.57 -13.03
C THR A 35 1.75 11.02 -12.29
N PRO A 36 1.63 12.31 -11.93
CA PRO A 36 0.42 12.82 -11.31
C PRO A 36 -0.85 12.52 -12.10
N GLN A 37 -0.78 12.59 -13.44
CA GLN A 37 -1.91 12.31 -14.32
C GLN A 37 -2.32 10.83 -14.27
N ARG A 38 -1.36 9.89 -14.27
CA ARG A 38 -1.64 8.46 -14.13
C ARG A 38 -2.25 8.14 -12.77
N LEU A 39 -1.70 8.73 -11.70
CA LEU A 39 -2.25 8.57 -10.35
C LEU A 39 -3.66 9.14 -10.25
N HIS A 40 -3.91 10.32 -10.81
CA HIS A 40 -5.25 10.91 -10.84
C HIS A 40 -6.27 9.97 -11.50
N HIS A 41 -5.92 9.48 -12.69
CA HIS A 41 -6.76 8.58 -13.46
C HIS A 41 -7.09 7.29 -12.68
N TRP A 42 -6.08 6.61 -12.14
CA TRP A 42 -6.30 5.32 -11.47
C TRP A 42 -6.97 5.45 -10.10
N LEU A 43 -6.65 6.48 -9.32
CA LEU A 43 -7.17 6.66 -7.97
C LEU A 43 -8.56 7.30 -7.95
N PHE A 44 -8.80 8.33 -8.76
CA PHE A 44 -10.00 9.18 -8.62
C PHE A 44 -11.02 9.01 -9.74
N GLU A 45 -10.59 8.62 -10.95
CA GLU A 45 -11.51 8.35 -12.06
C GLU A 45 -11.92 6.87 -12.12
N ARG A 46 -10.93 5.96 -12.19
CA ARG A 46 -11.15 4.51 -12.24
C ARG A 46 -11.44 3.90 -10.88
N LYS A 47 -10.98 4.53 -9.80
CA LYS A 47 -11.13 4.07 -8.41
C LYS A 47 -10.63 2.64 -8.22
N THR A 48 -9.49 2.32 -8.83
CA THR A 48 -8.88 0.99 -8.74
C THR A 48 -8.21 0.76 -7.39
N ALA A 49 -7.75 1.83 -6.75
CA ALA A 49 -7.16 1.80 -5.42
C ALA A 49 -7.61 3.03 -4.62
N TYR A 50 -7.43 2.95 -3.30
CA TYR A 50 -7.86 3.93 -2.32
C TYR A 50 -6.63 4.47 -1.58
N LEU A 51 -6.54 5.79 -1.49
CA LEU A 51 -5.46 6.50 -0.82
C LEU A 51 -5.92 6.93 0.58
N LEU A 52 -5.06 6.78 1.58
CA LEU A 52 -5.22 7.29 2.94
C LEU A 52 -4.05 8.20 3.30
N MET A 53 -4.36 9.35 3.90
CA MET A 53 -3.37 10.30 4.41
C MET A 53 -3.42 10.31 5.94
N GLY A 54 -2.26 10.15 6.57
CA GLY A 54 -2.07 10.31 8.01
C GLY A 54 -1.46 11.67 8.31
N GLU A 55 -2.11 12.46 9.16
CA GLU A 55 -1.75 13.84 9.47
C GLU A 55 -1.44 14.07 10.94
N VAL A 56 -0.42 14.89 11.20
CA VAL A 56 -0.16 15.49 12.51
C VAL A 56 -0.29 17.00 12.35
N ASP A 57 -1.24 17.59 13.08
CA ASP A 57 -1.47 19.04 13.13
C ASP A 57 -1.64 19.66 11.73
N GLY A 58 -2.39 18.97 10.86
CA GLY A 58 -2.69 19.38 9.49
C GLY A 58 -1.58 19.12 8.46
N LYS A 59 -0.43 18.60 8.89
CA LYS A 59 0.65 18.17 8.00
C LYS A 59 0.52 16.67 7.72
N ALA A 60 0.49 16.29 6.45
CA ALA A 60 0.65 14.88 6.06
C ALA A 60 2.03 14.36 6.49
N VAL A 61 2.05 13.22 7.18
CA VAL A 61 3.27 12.55 7.67
C VAL A 61 3.31 11.05 7.37
N ALA A 62 2.18 10.48 6.95
CA ALA A 62 2.06 9.09 6.56
C ALA A 62 1.09 8.96 5.38
N THR A 63 1.27 7.89 4.60
CA THR A 63 0.32 7.49 3.54
C THR A 63 0.18 5.99 3.52
N ALA A 64 -0.99 5.52 3.08
CA ALA A 64 -1.19 4.14 2.66
C ALA A 64 -2.06 4.10 1.40
N ILE A 65 -1.75 3.16 0.50
CA ILE A 65 -2.56 2.85 -0.67
C ILE A 65 -2.97 1.39 -0.64
N TYR A 66 -4.26 1.12 -0.84
CA TYR A 66 -4.80 -0.24 -0.79
C TYR A 66 -5.89 -0.44 -1.85
N PHE A 67 -6.21 -1.69 -2.13
CA PHE A 67 -7.31 -2.06 -3.02
C PHE A 67 -7.99 -3.34 -2.53
N TYR A 68 -9.16 -3.66 -3.08
CA TYR A 68 -9.86 -4.90 -2.73
C TYR A 68 -9.35 -6.07 -3.56
N ASN A 69 -9.09 -7.19 -2.90
CA ASN A 69 -8.82 -8.48 -3.52
C ASN A 69 -9.95 -9.47 -3.16
N PHE A 70 -9.83 -10.73 -3.59
CA PHE A 70 -10.83 -11.75 -3.31
C PHE A 70 -10.18 -13.08 -2.90
N SER A 71 -10.76 -13.74 -1.91
CA SER A 71 -10.38 -15.09 -1.47
C SER A 71 -11.39 -16.09 -2.00
N THR A 72 -11.01 -16.86 -3.03
CA THR A 72 -11.89 -17.89 -3.60
C THR A 72 -12.17 -19.04 -2.64
N PHE A 73 -11.27 -19.31 -1.69
CA PHE A 73 -11.46 -20.36 -0.69
C PHE A 73 -12.44 -19.96 0.41
N GLN A 74 -12.47 -18.67 0.77
CA GLN A 74 -13.41 -18.15 1.78
C GLN A 74 -14.71 -17.64 1.15
N GLY A 75 -14.71 -17.32 -0.14
CA GLY A 75 -15.82 -16.64 -0.80
C GLY A 75 -16.01 -15.19 -0.31
N LEU A 76 -14.94 -14.56 0.19
CA LEU A 76 -14.98 -13.22 0.79
C LEU A 76 -14.04 -12.27 0.06
N GLY A 77 -14.39 -10.98 0.07
CA GLY A 77 -13.47 -9.91 -0.26
C GLY A 77 -12.30 -9.86 0.73
N GLY A 78 -11.22 -9.21 0.33
CA GLY A 78 -10.07 -8.88 1.16
C GLY A 78 -9.55 -7.50 0.82
N ILE A 79 -8.65 -6.98 1.64
CA ILE A 79 -7.87 -5.79 1.30
C ILE A 79 -6.43 -6.22 0.98
N TYR A 80 -5.89 -5.72 -0.11
CA TYR A 80 -4.47 -5.75 -0.38
C TYR A 80 -3.88 -4.37 -0.12
N LEU A 81 -2.94 -4.28 0.82
CA LEU A 81 -2.16 -3.07 1.10
C LEU A 81 -0.94 -3.08 0.18
N GLU A 82 -0.89 -2.12 -0.75
CA GLU A 82 0.21 -1.97 -1.71
C GLU A 82 1.41 -1.30 -1.05
N ASP A 83 1.23 -0.07 -0.56
CA ASP A 83 2.29 0.71 0.10
C ASP A 83 1.82 1.28 1.43
N LEU A 84 2.72 1.28 2.42
CA LEU A 84 2.60 2.03 3.67
C LEU A 84 3.90 2.77 3.93
N TYR A 85 3.82 4.09 4.06
CA TYR A 85 4.99 4.93 4.33
C TYR A 85 4.71 5.93 5.44
N VAL A 86 5.72 6.11 6.30
CA VAL A 86 5.77 7.15 7.32
C VAL A 86 7.07 7.92 7.15
N LEU A 87 6.98 9.25 7.14
CA LEU A 87 8.13 10.14 7.09
C LEU A 87 9.16 9.76 8.17
N PRO A 88 10.47 9.74 7.85
CA PRO A 88 11.50 9.25 8.76
C PRO A 88 11.46 9.87 10.16
N GLU A 89 11.23 11.18 10.26
CA GLU A 89 11.19 11.92 11.52
C GLU A 89 9.93 11.66 12.36
N TYR A 90 8.94 10.95 11.80
CA TYR A 90 7.71 10.53 12.49
C TYR A 90 7.65 9.00 12.71
N ARG A 91 8.72 8.26 12.40
CA ARG A 91 8.81 6.81 12.66
C ARG A 91 8.93 6.54 14.16
N SER A 92 8.60 5.31 14.55
CA SER A 92 8.56 4.85 15.95
C SER A 92 7.57 5.59 16.86
N MET A 93 6.69 6.43 16.30
CA MET A 93 5.59 7.09 17.02
C MET A 93 4.26 6.31 16.96
N GLY A 94 4.27 5.10 16.38
CA GLY A 94 3.07 4.24 16.26
C GLY A 94 2.16 4.55 15.06
N TYR A 95 2.51 5.50 14.19
CA TYR A 95 1.65 5.88 13.06
C TYR A 95 1.50 4.79 12.01
N GLY A 96 2.55 4.02 11.71
CA GLY A 96 2.43 2.88 10.79
C GLY A 96 1.42 1.85 11.30
N THR A 97 1.50 1.49 12.59
CA THR A 97 0.53 0.61 13.25
C THR A 97 -0.88 1.20 13.26
N ALA A 98 -1.02 2.51 13.47
CA ALA A 98 -2.32 3.18 13.42
C ALA A 98 -2.95 3.11 12.02
N MET A 99 -2.15 3.29 10.96
CA MET A 99 -2.59 3.13 9.57
C MET A 99 -3.05 1.69 9.30
N LEU A 100 -2.26 0.68 9.68
CA LEU A 100 -2.63 -0.73 9.54
C LEU A 100 -3.94 -1.06 10.26
N LYS A 101 -4.11 -0.59 11.50
CA LYS A 101 -5.36 -0.77 12.27
C LYS A 101 -6.56 -0.12 11.59
N HIS A 102 -6.36 1.05 11.00
CA HIS A 102 -7.43 1.74 10.27
C HIS A 102 -7.87 0.94 9.05
N ILE A 103 -6.93 0.41 8.27
CA ILE A 103 -7.24 -0.43 7.09
C ILE A 103 -7.90 -1.75 7.51
N ALA A 104 -7.41 -2.39 8.58
CA ALA A 104 -8.05 -3.59 9.13
C ALA A 104 -9.50 -3.32 9.59
N LYS A 105 -9.76 -2.13 10.14
CA LYS A 105 -11.13 -1.72 10.47
C LYS A 105 -11.99 -1.55 9.23
N ILE A 106 -11.48 -0.94 8.15
CA ILE A 106 -12.18 -0.85 6.87
C ILE A 106 -12.51 -2.27 6.35
N ALA A 107 -11.54 -3.19 6.37
CA ALA A 107 -11.76 -4.57 5.96
C ALA A 107 -12.93 -5.22 6.74
N ILE A 108 -12.93 -5.09 8.07
CA ILE A 108 -14.00 -5.66 8.92
C ILE A 108 -15.35 -5.00 8.62
N ASP A 109 -15.40 -3.67 8.55
CA ASP A 109 -16.65 -2.92 8.33
C ASP A 109 -17.27 -3.26 6.95
N GLU A 110 -16.45 -3.64 5.96
CA GLU A 110 -16.85 -4.06 4.61
C GLU A 110 -17.07 -5.59 4.48
N GLY A 111 -16.95 -6.35 5.58
CA GLY A 111 -17.13 -7.81 5.57
C GLY A 111 -16.01 -8.60 4.88
N CYS A 112 -14.83 -8.02 4.75
CA CYS A 112 -13.65 -8.69 4.21
C CYS A 112 -13.10 -9.73 5.19
N GLY A 113 -12.59 -10.85 4.65
CA GLY A 113 -12.05 -11.95 5.44
C GLY A 113 -10.54 -11.86 5.74
N ARG A 114 -9.81 -10.98 5.04
CA ARG A 114 -8.35 -10.87 5.16
C ARG A 114 -7.80 -9.51 4.75
N MET A 115 -6.57 -9.25 5.18
CA MET A 115 -5.72 -8.17 4.70
C MET A 115 -4.36 -8.77 4.32
N ASP A 116 -3.90 -8.55 3.10
CA ASP A 116 -2.64 -9.08 2.55
C ASP A 116 -1.71 -7.91 2.16
N TRP A 117 -0.39 -8.12 2.25
CA TRP A 117 0.63 -7.20 1.72
C TRP A 117 1.94 -7.94 1.48
N VAL A 118 2.85 -7.31 0.74
CA VAL A 118 4.22 -7.79 0.54
C VAL A 118 5.18 -6.97 1.40
N CYS A 119 6.18 -7.64 1.96
CA CYS A 119 7.32 -7.01 2.60
C CYS A 119 8.59 -7.54 1.93
N LEU A 120 9.54 -6.66 1.65
CA LEU A 120 10.86 -7.07 1.17
C LEU A 120 11.57 -7.87 2.27
N ASP A 121 12.21 -8.97 1.87
CA ASP A 121 12.79 -9.98 2.75
C ASP A 121 13.92 -9.44 3.65
N TRP A 122 14.65 -8.44 3.19
CA TRP A 122 15.71 -7.78 3.96
C TRP A 122 15.19 -6.78 5.02
N ASN A 123 13.89 -6.45 5.02
CA ASN A 123 13.33 -5.46 5.93
C ASN A 123 12.92 -6.07 7.28
N ASP A 124 13.91 -6.61 8.01
CA ASP A 124 13.73 -7.30 9.30
C ASP A 124 12.90 -6.49 10.31
N LYS A 125 13.06 -5.16 10.30
CA LYS A 125 12.32 -4.27 11.20
C LYS A 125 10.82 -4.26 10.90
N ALA A 126 10.44 -4.19 9.63
CA ALA A 126 9.03 -4.24 9.24
C ALA A 126 8.46 -5.62 9.50
N ILE A 127 9.19 -6.68 9.15
CA ILE A 127 8.81 -8.08 9.41
C ILE A 127 8.51 -8.29 10.89
N ALA A 128 9.41 -7.91 11.79
CA ALA A 128 9.22 -8.06 13.23
C ALA A 128 8.00 -7.29 13.75
N ILE A 129 7.70 -6.12 13.19
CA ILE A 129 6.49 -5.36 13.52
C ILE A 129 5.24 -6.11 13.04
N TYR A 130 5.24 -6.62 11.81
CA TYR A 130 4.09 -7.34 11.25
C TYR A 130 3.80 -8.62 12.04
N GLU A 131 4.82 -9.40 12.39
CA GLU A 131 4.69 -10.59 13.22
C GLU A 131 4.18 -10.26 14.63
N ALA A 132 4.68 -9.19 15.25
CA ALA A 132 4.20 -8.73 16.55
C ALA A 132 2.73 -8.24 16.52
N LEU A 133 2.22 -7.84 15.34
CA LEU A 133 0.82 -7.51 15.12
C LEU A 133 -0.05 -8.75 14.82
N GLY A 134 0.56 -9.93 14.74
CA GLY A 134 -0.12 -11.20 14.45
C GLY A 134 -0.24 -11.53 12.96
N ALA A 135 0.42 -10.78 12.08
CA ALA A 135 0.52 -11.16 10.67
C ALA A 135 1.40 -12.40 10.52
N VAL A 136 1.06 -13.26 9.57
CA VAL A 136 1.81 -14.49 9.29
C VAL A 136 2.39 -14.40 7.88
N SER A 137 3.70 -14.66 7.75
CA SER A 137 4.35 -14.75 6.45
C SER A 137 4.02 -16.10 5.78
N HIS A 138 3.80 -16.08 4.47
CA HIS A 138 3.48 -17.27 3.66
C HIS A 138 4.64 -17.59 2.69
N PRO A 139 5.78 -18.13 3.17
CA PRO A 139 6.97 -18.32 2.34
C PRO A 139 6.81 -19.36 1.22
N GLN A 140 5.76 -20.19 1.28
CA GLN A 140 5.44 -21.16 0.23
C GLN A 140 4.73 -20.54 -0.97
N TRP A 141 4.32 -19.26 -0.88
CA TRP A 141 3.63 -18.55 -1.94
C TRP A 141 4.61 -17.62 -2.64
N LEU A 142 4.89 -17.92 -3.91
CA LEU A 142 5.79 -17.12 -4.73
C LEU A 142 4.98 -16.08 -5.50
N LEU A 143 5.40 -14.81 -5.43
CA LEU A 143 4.87 -13.76 -6.28
C LEU A 143 5.47 -13.89 -7.68
N PHE A 144 4.64 -14.19 -8.67
CA PHE A 144 5.01 -14.12 -10.08
C PHE A 144 4.44 -12.83 -10.68
N ARG A 145 5.24 -12.13 -11.50
CA ARG A 145 4.85 -10.91 -12.20
C ARG A 145 5.26 -10.99 -13.66
N MET A 146 4.35 -10.61 -14.54
CA MET A 146 4.65 -10.24 -15.93
C MET A 146 4.32 -8.77 -16.09
N ASP A 147 5.28 -7.98 -16.56
CA ASP A 147 5.13 -6.55 -16.81
C ASP A 147 5.81 -6.13 -18.12
N GLY A 148 5.57 -4.87 -18.50
CA GLY A 148 6.14 -4.26 -19.71
C GLY A 148 5.98 -5.13 -20.97
N LYS A 149 7.06 -5.24 -21.73
CA LYS A 149 7.10 -6.02 -22.98
C LYS A 149 6.80 -7.50 -22.78
N THR A 150 7.12 -8.07 -21.61
CA THR A 150 6.82 -9.49 -21.33
C THR A 150 5.32 -9.71 -21.31
N LEU A 151 4.58 -8.84 -20.63
CA LEU A 151 3.11 -8.89 -20.60
C LEU A 151 2.51 -8.63 -21.99
N GLU A 152 3.02 -7.60 -22.70
CA GLU A 152 2.56 -7.25 -24.05
C GLU A 152 2.74 -8.42 -25.03
N ASN A 153 3.92 -9.05 -25.02
CA ASN A 153 4.23 -10.18 -25.90
C ASN A 153 3.40 -11.42 -25.54
N PHE A 154 3.24 -11.72 -24.25
CA PHE A 154 2.44 -12.87 -23.81
C PHE A 154 0.99 -12.76 -24.26
N ALA A 155 0.41 -11.55 -24.26
CA ALA A 155 -0.98 -11.33 -24.64
C ALA A 155 -1.28 -11.59 -26.14
N VAL A 156 -0.25 -11.65 -26.99
CA VAL A 156 -0.40 -11.80 -28.45
C VAL A 156 0.28 -13.05 -29.00
N GLN A 157 0.88 -13.88 -28.15
CA GLN A 157 1.42 -15.18 -28.54
C GLN A 157 0.30 -16.23 -28.52
N ASP A 158 0.11 -16.92 -29.65
CA ASP A 158 -0.79 -18.07 -29.80
C ASP A 158 -0.25 -19.32 -29.07
#